data_AF-A0A974NZ53-F1
#
_entry.id   AF-A0A974NZ53-F1
#
_cell.length_a   1.000
_cell.length_b   1.000
_cell.length_c   1.000
_cell.angle_alpha   90.00
_cell.angle_beta   90.00
_cell.angle_gamma   90.00
#
_symmetry.space_group_name_H-M   'P 1'
#
loop_
_entity.id
_entity.type
_entity.pdbx_description
1 polymer ?
#
loop_
_entity_poly.entity_id
_entity_poly.type
_entity_poly.pdbx_seq_one_letter_code
_entity_poly.pdbx_strand_id
1 'polypeptide(L)'
;MDLIRDSLFSIQVQQPWLLLQFDDSNIEEIGEDRVNKILSVSPDENKGKDREEAVKAEIEDNDNANLSITKTMNRLGIVVFLVLFNIGISFFVFFF
;
A
#
# COMPACT_ATOMS: atom_id res chain seq x y z
N MET A 1 -14.14 15.85 14.17
CA MET A 1 -12.68 15.66 14.24
C MET A 1 -12.22 14.44 13.47
N ASP A 2 -13.07 13.42 13.28
CA ASP A 2 -12.70 12.19 12.56
C ASP A 2 -12.53 12.37 11.05
N LEU A 3 -13.40 13.13 10.37
CA LEU A 3 -13.34 13.27 8.90
C LEU A 3 -12.00 13.80 8.35
N ILE A 4 -11.35 14.75 9.06
CA ILE A 4 -10.06 15.30 8.64
C ILE A 4 -8.95 14.28 8.89
N ARG A 5 -8.99 13.58 10.03
CA ARG A 5 -8.02 12.53 10.38
C ARG A 5 -8.10 11.35 9.43
N ASP A 6 -9.31 10.91 9.11
CA ASP A 6 -9.59 9.80 8.21
C ASP A 6 -9.21 10.15 6.77
N SER A 7 -9.49 11.39 6.35
CA SER A 7 -9.05 11.90 5.03
C SER A 7 -7.53 11.95 4.94
N LEU A 8 -6.85 12.44 6.00
CA LEU A 8 -5.38 12.45 6.05
C LEU A 8 -4.80 11.04 6.04
N PHE A 9 -5.37 10.11 6.81
CA PHE A 9 -4.94 8.70 6.80
C PHE A 9 -5.13 8.06 5.42
N SER A 10 -6.29 8.29 4.79
CA SER A 10 -6.59 7.77 3.45
C SER A 10 -5.55 8.24 2.43
N ILE A 11 -5.26 9.54 2.41
CA ILE A 11 -4.35 10.16 1.44
C ILE A 11 -2.89 9.81 1.71
N GLN A 12 -2.47 9.78 2.97
CA GLN A 12 -1.06 9.63 3.33
C GLN A 12 -0.63 8.17 3.55
N VAL A 13 -1.58 7.28 3.85
CA VAL A 13 -1.27 5.89 4.24
C VAL A 13 -2.01 4.89 3.37
N GLN A 14 -3.34 4.93 3.34
CA GLN A 14 -4.14 3.88 2.69
C GLN A 14 -3.97 3.86 1.16
N GLN A 15 -4.22 4.98 0.48
CA GLN A 15 -4.10 5.08 -0.98
C GLN A 15 -2.67 4.81 -1.46
N PRO A 16 -1.61 5.36 -0.83
CA PRO A 16 -0.24 5.01 -1.19
C PRO A 16 0.08 3.53 -1.00
N TRP A 17 -0.41 2.90 0.08
CA TRP A 17 -0.22 1.48 0.31
C TRP A 17 -0.91 0.63 -0.76
N LEU A 18 -2.17 0.95 -1.10
CA LEU A 18 -2.90 0.27 -2.17
C LEU A 18 -2.16 0.39 -3.51
N LEU A 19 -1.71 1.60 -3.85
CA LEU A 19 -0.98 1.85 -5.10
C LEU A 19 0.31 1.03 -5.17
N LEU A 20 1.05 0.93 -4.06
CA LEU A 20 2.28 0.15 -4.00
C LEU A 20 2.07 -1.36 -4.11
N GLN A 21 0.93 -1.86 -3.62
CA GLN A 21 0.67 -3.29 -3.53
C GLN A 21 -0.17 -3.82 -4.69
N PHE A 22 -1.00 -2.97 -5.31
CA PHE A 22 -1.98 -3.37 -6.33
C PHE A 22 -1.89 -2.55 -7.61
N ASP A 23 -1.03 -1.51 -7.66
CA ASP A 23 -0.90 -0.57 -8.80
C ASP A 23 -2.18 0.28 -9.03
N ASP A 24 -3.06 0.31 -8.03
CA ASP A 24 -4.29 1.08 -7.99
C ASP A 24 -4.52 1.60 -6.57
N SER A 25 -5.19 2.73 -6.43
CA SER A 25 -5.56 3.33 -5.14
C SER A 25 -7.04 3.19 -4.80
N ASN A 26 -7.86 2.68 -5.73
CA ASN A 26 -9.28 2.48 -5.54
C ASN A 26 -9.58 1.09 -4.95
N ILE A 27 -9.96 1.05 -3.67
CA ILE A 27 -10.27 -0.19 -2.96
C ILE A 27 -11.47 -0.94 -3.56
N GLU A 28 -12.42 -0.24 -4.18
CA GLU A 28 -13.59 -0.87 -4.81
C GLU A 28 -13.21 -1.60 -6.09
N GLU A 29 -12.28 -1.05 -6.87
CA GLU A 29 -11.75 -1.68 -8.08
C GLU A 29 -10.83 -2.85 -7.75
N ILE A 30 -10.06 -2.75 -6.67
CA ILE A 30 -9.20 -3.82 -6.19
C ILE A 30 -10.03 -4.96 -5.56
N GLY A 31 -11.06 -4.61 -4.81
CA GLY A 31 -11.87 -5.52 -4.00
C GLY A 31 -11.47 -5.49 -2.53
N GLU A 32 -12.38 -5.01 -1.68
CA GLU A 32 -12.16 -4.86 -0.24
C GLU A 32 -11.79 -6.18 0.46
N ASP A 33 -12.45 -7.29 0.08
CA ASP A 33 -12.17 -8.63 0.61
C ASP A 33 -10.74 -9.09 0.32
N ARG A 34 -10.21 -8.74 -0.85
CA ARG A 34 -8.83 -9.08 -1.24
C ARG A 34 -7.82 -8.30 -0.41
N VAL A 35 -8.06 -6.99 -0.24
CA VAL A 35 -7.24 -6.12 0.60
C VAL A 35 -7.25 -6.60 2.06
N ASN A 36 -8.45 -6.89 2.59
CA ASN A 36 -8.63 -7.36 3.95
C ASN A 36 -7.94 -8.70 4.18
N LYS A 37 -7.94 -9.63 3.22
CA LYS A 37 -7.25 -10.91 3.32
C LYS A 37 -5.75 -10.76 3.58
N ILE A 38 -5.09 -9.74 3.03
CA ILE A 38 -3.67 -9.46 3.29
C ILE A 38 -3.48 -8.70 4.61
N LEU A 39 -4.34 -7.72 4.89
CA LEU A 39 -4.25 -6.90 6.09
C LEU A 39 -4.58 -7.67 7.37
N SER A 40 -5.44 -8.69 7.29
CA SER A 40 -5.82 -9.53 8.43
C SER A 40 -4.71 -10.47 8.88
N VAL A 41 -3.70 -10.72 8.02
CA VAL A 41 -2.58 -11.60 8.37
C VAL A 41 -1.54 -10.82 9.16
N SER A 42 -1.36 -11.25 10.40
CA SER A 42 -0.38 -10.66 11.31
C SER A 42 1.03 -10.73 10.70
N PRO A 43 1.80 -9.63 10.76
CA PRO A 43 3.16 -9.62 10.24
C PRO A 43 4.13 -10.50 11.04
N ASP A 44 3.84 -10.74 12.32
CA ASP A 44 4.75 -11.41 13.26
C ASP A 44 4.30 -12.84 13.62
N GLU A 45 3.04 -13.17 13.35
CA GLU A 45 2.50 -14.51 13.63
C GLU A 45 3.22 -15.57 12.80
N ASN A 46 3.50 -16.72 13.41
CA ASN A 46 4.26 -17.81 12.81
C ASN A 46 5.58 -17.37 12.13
N LYS A 47 6.21 -16.32 12.67
CA LYS A 47 7.43 -15.70 12.12
C LYS A 47 7.25 -15.16 10.70
N GLY A 48 6.05 -14.70 10.37
CA GLY A 48 5.70 -14.11 9.07
C GLY A 48 5.41 -15.11 7.96
N LYS A 49 5.46 -16.43 8.22
CA LYS A 49 5.18 -17.46 7.21
C LYS A 49 3.78 -17.35 6.62
N ASP A 50 2.77 -17.14 7.47
CA ASP A 50 1.39 -17.01 7.03
C ASP A 50 1.21 -15.82 6.08
N ARG A 51 2.00 -14.75 6.31
CA ARG A 51 2.01 -13.58 5.45
C ARG A 51 2.70 -13.85 4.12
N GLU A 52 3.80 -14.59 4.12
CA GLU A 52 4.46 -15.03 2.88
C GLU A 52 3.51 -15.89 2.03
N GLU A 53 2.79 -16.83 2.65
CA GLU A 53 1.79 -17.66 1.97
C GLU A 53 0.62 -16.83 1.41
N ALA A 54 0.09 -15.88 2.20
CA ALA A 54 -0.98 -15.00 1.74
C ALA A 54 -0.55 -14.11 0.56
N VAL A 55 0.66 -13.55 0.60
CA VAL A 55 1.21 -12.74 -0.50
C VAL A 55 1.47 -13.60 -1.74
N LYS A 56 1.98 -14.83 -1.56
CA LYS A 56 2.19 -15.76 -2.67
C LYS A 56 0.87 -16.14 -3.34
N ALA A 57 -0.15 -16.46 -2.56
CA ALA A 57 -1.50 -16.72 -3.07
C ALA A 57 -2.06 -15.51 -3.82
N GLU A 58 -1.84 -14.28 -3.34
CA GLU A 58 -2.25 -13.07 -4.07
C GLU A 58 -1.55 -12.93 -5.43
N ILE A 59 -0.26 -13.25 -5.52
CA ILE A 59 0.48 -13.20 -6.78
C ILE A 59 -0.02 -14.29 -7.74
N GLU A 60 -0.24 -15.50 -7.26
CA GLU A 60 -0.56 -16.68 -8.09
C GLU A 60 -2.05 -16.76 -8.46
N ASP A 61 -2.95 -16.55 -7.49
CA ASP A 61 -4.40 -16.72 -7.70
C ASP A 61 -5.04 -15.47 -8.33
N ASN A 62 -4.50 -14.28 -8.07
CA ASN A 62 -5.07 -13.01 -8.51
C ASN A 62 -4.19 -12.25 -9.52
N ASP A 63 -3.15 -12.89 -10.06
CA ASP A 63 -2.20 -12.34 -11.05
C ASP A 63 -1.63 -10.96 -10.66
N ASN A 64 -1.42 -10.74 -9.35
CA ASN A 64 -0.88 -9.48 -8.85
C ASN A 64 0.63 -9.42 -9.07
N ALA A 65 1.03 -9.10 -10.30
CA ALA A 65 2.43 -8.92 -10.67
C ALA A 65 3.11 -7.81 -9.84
N ASN A 66 2.36 -6.84 -9.30
CA ASN A 66 2.95 -5.73 -8.55
C ASN A 66 3.57 -6.18 -7.22
N LEU A 67 3.11 -7.29 -6.63
CA LEU A 67 3.74 -7.91 -5.46
C LEU A 67 4.90 -8.85 -5.81
N SER A 68 5.06 -9.20 -7.09
CA SER A 68 6.17 -10.04 -7.53
C SER A 68 7.53 -9.33 -7.43
N ILE A 69 8.59 -10.12 -7.47
CA ILE A 69 9.97 -9.62 -7.41
C ILE A 69 10.31 -8.78 -8.66
N THR A 70 9.72 -9.08 -9.82
CA THR A 70 10.04 -8.43 -11.10
C THR A 70 9.55 -6.97 -11.16
N LYS A 71 8.53 -6.61 -10.37
CA LYS A 71 7.99 -5.23 -10.26
C LYS A 71 8.62 -4.40 -9.14
N THR A 72 9.60 -4.93 -8.42
CA THR A 72 10.26 -4.23 -7.30
C THR A 72 10.85 -2.87 -7.70
N MET A 73 11.38 -2.75 -8.92
CA MET A 73 11.90 -1.48 -9.43
C MET A 73 10.81 -0.42 -9.64
N ASN A 74 9.62 -0.84 -10.09
CA ASN A 74 8.49 0.06 -10.31
C ASN A 74 7.96 0.60 -8.97
N ARG A 75 7.81 -0.30 -7.98
CA ARG A 75 7.46 0.10 -6.60
C ARG A 75 8.48 1.06 -6.00
N LEU A 76 9.78 0.83 -6.22
CA LEU A 76 10.83 1.71 -5.70
C LEU A 76 10.73 3.14 -6.27
N GLY A 77 10.42 3.30 -7.56
CA GLY A 77 10.16 4.61 -8.16
C GLY A 77 8.97 5.35 -7.52
N ILE A 78 7.87 4.63 -7.27
CA ILE A 78 6.68 5.18 -6.60
C ILE A 78 7.01 5.59 -5.16
N VAL A 79 7.75 4.77 -4.40
CA VAL A 79 8.18 5.10 -3.04
C VAL A 79 9.03 6.38 -3.02
N VAL A 80 10.00 6.50 -3.93
CA VAL A 80 10.84 7.71 -4.03
C VAL A 80 9.97 8.94 -4.33
N PHE A 81 9.01 8.83 -5.26
CA PHE A 81 8.05 9.90 -5.54
C PHE A 81 7.24 10.29 -4.30
N LEU A 82 6.68 9.32 -3.58
CA LEU A 82 5.88 9.54 -2.37
C LEU A 82 6.68 10.25 -1.27
N VAL A 83 7.95 9.88 -1.08
CA VAL A 83 8.84 10.52 -0.10
C VAL A 83 9.09 11.99 -0.48
N LEU A 84 9.43 12.26 -1.74
CA LEU A 84 9.67 13.63 -2.22
C LEU A 84 8.40 14.48 -2.15
N PHE A 85 7.25 13.91 -2.48
CA PHE A 85 5.95 14.58 -2.37
C PHE A 85 5.61 14.96 -0.92
N ASN A 86 5.79 14.04 0.02
CA ASN A 86 5.57 14.29 1.45
C ASN A 86 6.51 15.38 1.99
N ILE A 87 7.78 15.37 1.57
CA ILE A 87 8.75 16.43 1.93
C ILE A 87 8.32 17.77 1.33
N GLY A 88 7.88 17.80 0.07
CA GLY A 88 7.41 19.01 -0.60
C GLY A 88 6.20 19.65 0.09
N ILE A 89 5.19 18.86 0.45
CA ILE A 89 4.03 19.34 1.22
C ILE A 89 4.48 19.88 2.58
N SER A 90 5.33 19.14 3.29
CA SER A 90 5.82 19.56 4.61
C SER A 90 6.55 20.89 4.51
N PHE A 91 7.42 21.07 3.52
CA PHE A 91 8.10 22.33 3.26
C PHE A 91 7.10 23.46 2.96
N PHE A 92 6.11 23.21 2.09
CA PHE A 92 5.08 24.22 1.78
C PHE A 92 4.32 24.68 3.03
N VAL A 93 3.88 23.75 3.88
CA VAL A 93 3.12 24.05 5.12
C VAL A 93 3.98 24.76 6.17
N PHE A 94 5.29 24.53 6.22
CA PHE A 94 6.17 25.18 7.20
C PHE A 94 6.63 26.59 6.79
N PHE A 95 6.66 26.90 5.49
CA PHE A 95 7.25 28.15 4.98
C PHE A 95 6.24 29.12 4.34
N PHE A 96 4.98 28.71 4.14
CA PHE A 96 3.86 29.58 3.75
C PHE A 96 2.78 29.58 4.84
#